data_AF-A0A956RNP3-F1
#
_entry.id   AF-A0A956RNP3-F1
#
_cell.length_a   1.000
_cell.length_b   1.000
_cell.length_c   1.000
_cell.angle_alpha   90.00
_cell.angle_beta   90.00
_cell.angle_gamma   90.00
#
_symmetry.space_group_name_H-M   'P 1'
#
loop_
_entity.id
_entity.type
_entity.pdbx_description
1 polymer ?
#
loop_
_entity_poly.entity_id
_entity_poly.type
_entity_poly.pdbx_seq_one_letter_code
_entity_poly.pdbx_strand_id
1 'polypeptide(L)'
;MTPNTNRATGLELPLRPGIEIQGPPTTGKHLGLWIQGSFLVPEEMAGGRAHRKLVLAVMSGDSNGSCAPFLETALFPDDETRSGGNVGGFFQLDVLAHSGWDHAGTYYVVCSIGPYVSEVLPVLVS
;
A
#
# COMPACT_ATOMS: atom_id res chain seq x y z
N MET A 1 -19.20 -11.23 14.66
CA MET A 1 -17.98 -11.00 13.85
C MET A 1 -17.19 -9.94 14.56
N THR A 2 -15.98 -10.24 15.00
CA THR A 2 -15.03 -9.25 15.50
C THR A 2 -14.61 -8.32 14.35
N PRO A 3 -14.44 -7.02 14.57
CA PRO A 3 -14.09 -6.11 13.47
C PRO A 3 -12.70 -6.42 12.93
N ASN A 4 -12.58 -6.49 11.59
CA ASN A 4 -11.33 -6.67 10.84
C ASN A 4 -10.54 -5.35 10.82
N THR A 5 -10.30 -4.78 11.99
CA THR A 5 -9.63 -3.50 12.19
C THR A 5 -8.26 -3.76 12.80
N ASN A 6 -7.22 -3.19 12.20
CA ASN A 6 -5.91 -3.14 12.81
C ASN A 6 -5.96 -2.22 14.04
N ARG A 7 -5.84 -2.79 15.24
CA ARG A 7 -5.95 -2.02 16.48
C ARG A 7 -4.84 -0.99 16.67
N ALA A 8 -3.69 -1.17 16.04
CA ALA A 8 -2.57 -0.24 16.15
C ALA A 8 -2.76 1.00 15.28
N THR A 9 -3.40 0.87 14.12
CA THR A 9 -3.52 1.93 13.12
C THR A 9 -4.95 2.45 12.93
N GLY A 10 -5.95 1.73 13.45
CA GLY A 10 -7.37 2.02 13.21
C GLY A 10 -7.84 1.69 11.78
N LEU A 11 -6.97 1.12 10.94
CA LEU A 11 -7.30 0.80 9.55
C LEU A 11 -8.24 -0.40 9.49
N GLU A 12 -9.12 -0.41 8.50
CA GLU A 12 -10.04 -1.51 8.24
C GLU A 12 -9.66 -2.22 6.93
N LEU A 13 -9.84 -3.54 6.89
CA LEU A 13 -9.74 -4.28 5.64
C LEU A 13 -10.89 -3.86 4.69
N PRO A 14 -10.65 -3.83 3.37
CA PRO A 14 -11.69 -3.55 2.39
C PRO A 14 -12.88 -4.51 2.53
N LEU A 15 -14.10 -4.02 2.33
CA LEU A 15 -15.31 -4.86 2.40
C LEU A 15 -15.47 -5.80 1.19
N ARG A 16 -14.72 -5.56 0.12
CA ARG A 16 -14.71 -6.33 -1.12
C ARG A 16 -13.27 -6.46 -1.62
N PRO A 17 -12.96 -7.45 -2.48
CA PRO A 17 -11.62 -7.56 -3.05
C PRO A 17 -11.17 -6.25 -3.72
N GLY A 18 -10.00 -5.76 -3.34
CA GLY A 18 -9.49 -4.45 -3.71
C GLY A 18 -8.31 -4.00 -2.85
N ILE A 19 -7.82 -2.80 -3.14
CA ILE A 19 -6.76 -2.12 -2.40
C ILE A 19 -7.25 -0.71 -2.11
N GLU A 20 -7.13 -0.29 -0.87
CA GLU A 20 -7.52 1.05 -0.41
C GLU A 20 -6.30 1.74 0.19
N ILE A 21 -6.00 2.95 -0.30
CA ILE A 21 -5.06 3.85 0.36
C ILE A 21 -5.88 4.75 1.30
N GLN A 22 -5.54 4.76 2.59
CA GLN A 22 -6.37 5.32 3.64
C GLN A 22 -5.73 6.56 4.29
N GLY A 23 -6.53 7.63 4.42
CA GLY A 23 -6.15 8.89 5.05
C GLY A 23 -5.33 9.82 4.15
N PRO A 24 -5.17 11.10 4.55
CA PRO A 24 -4.27 11.99 3.84
C PRO A 24 -2.84 11.46 4.01
N PRO A 25 -2.04 11.41 2.93
CA PRO A 25 -0.62 11.15 3.06
C PRO A 25 -0.01 12.16 4.01
N THR A 26 0.91 11.69 4.85
CA THR A 26 1.59 12.58 5.79
C THR A 26 2.98 12.90 5.26
N THR A 27 3.31 14.19 5.22
CA THR A 27 4.67 14.67 4.96
C THR A 27 5.41 14.76 6.29
N GLY A 28 6.52 14.03 6.42
CA GLY A 28 7.37 14.08 7.60
C GLY A 28 8.15 15.40 7.71
N LYS A 29 8.71 15.69 8.91
CA LYS A 29 9.67 16.81 9.10
C LYS A 29 10.96 16.66 8.29
N HIS A 30 11.27 15.44 7.89
CA HIS A 30 12.20 15.09 6.82
C HIS A 30 11.33 14.65 5.64
N LEU A 31 11.63 15.07 4.41
CA LEU A 31 10.89 14.84 3.15
C LEU A 31 10.50 13.36 2.94
N GLY A 32 9.54 12.86 3.70
CA GLY A 32 9.01 11.51 3.63
C GLY A 32 7.55 11.61 3.28
N LEU A 33 7.12 10.83 2.29
CA LEU A 33 5.74 10.76 1.84
C LEU A 33 5.15 9.45 2.33
N TRP A 34 4.50 9.48 3.48
CA TRP A 34 3.93 8.29 4.08
C TRP A 34 2.50 8.06 3.62
N ILE A 35 2.27 6.91 2.99
CA ILE A 35 0.94 6.38 2.73
C ILE A 35 0.70 5.16 3.61
N GLN A 36 -0.57 4.92 3.94
CA GLN A 36 -1.02 3.70 4.60
C GLN A 36 -2.23 3.17 3.85
N GLY A 37 -2.46 1.87 3.95
CA GLY A 37 -3.58 1.27 3.27
C GLY A 37 -3.81 -0.17 3.69
N SER A 38 -4.80 -0.76 3.05
CA SER A 38 -5.18 -2.14 3.25
C SER A 38 -5.50 -2.80 1.92
N PHE A 39 -5.40 -4.12 1.88
CA PHE A 39 -5.82 -4.90 0.74
C PHE A 39 -6.66 -6.08 1.19
N LEU A 40 -7.52 -6.54 0.29
CA LEU A 40 -8.20 -7.81 0.36
C LEU A 40 -8.18 -8.39 -1.05
N VAL A 41 -7.58 -9.56 -1.25
CA VAL A 41 -7.49 -10.19 -2.59
C VAL A 41 -7.80 -11.67 -2.50
N PRO A 42 -8.26 -12.31 -3.59
CA PRO A 42 -8.43 -13.75 -3.63
C PRO A 42 -7.11 -14.48 -3.37
N GLU A 43 -7.17 -15.63 -2.70
CA GLU A 43 -6.00 -16.41 -2.31
C GLU A 43 -5.17 -16.90 -3.50
N GLU A 44 -5.81 -17.18 -4.64
CA GLU A 44 -5.14 -17.53 -5.89
C GLU A 44 -4.25 -16.39 -6.42
N MET A 45 -4.59 -15.12 -6.14
CA MET A 45 -3.80 -13.97 -6.54
C MET A 45 -2.60 -13.74 -5.62
N ALA A 46 -2.73 -14.13 -4.35
CA ALA A 46 -1.64 -14.00 -3.38
C ALA A 46 -0.44 -14.89 -3.74
N GLY A 47 -0.68 -16.09 -4.28
CA GLY A 47 0.36 -17.02 -4.74
C GLY A 47 1.43 -17.29 -3.67
N GLY A 48 1.04 -17.34 -2.40
CA GLY A 48 1.92 -17.27 -1.23
C GLY A 48 1.56 -16.09 -0.34
N ARG A 49 2.50 -15.17 -0.12
CA ARG A 49 2.33 -13.96 0.70
C ARG A 49 1.85 -12.80 -0.17
N ALA A 50 0.64 -12.31 0.08
CA ALA A 50 0.03 -11.22 -0.68
C ALA A 50 0.84 -9.92 -0.60
N HIS A 51 1.45 -9.59 0.55
CA HIS A 51 2.30 -8.40 0.68
C HIS A 51 3.43 -8.38 -0.35
N ARG A 52 4.05 -9.51 -0.65
CA ARG A 52 5.16 -9.61 -1.62
C ARG A 52 4.73 -9.35 -3.05
N LYS A 53 3.43 -9.35 -3.31
CA LYS A 53 2.84 -9.04 -4.63
C LYS A 53 2.42 -7.58 -4.75
N LEU A 54 2.48 -6.81 -3.66
CA LEU A 54 2.17 -5.39 -3.69
C LEU A 54 3.21 -4.67 -4.56
N VAL A 55 2.72 -3.94 -5.55
CA VAL A 55 3.52 -3.04 -6.38
C VAL A 55 3.04 -1.62 -6.11
N LEU A 56 3.97 -0.75 -5.80
CA LEU A 56 3.79 0.69 -5.72
C LEU A 56 4.24 1.30 -7.05
N ALA A 57 3.39 2.11 -7.68
CA ALA A 57 3.79 2.95 -8.80
C ALA A 57 3.58 4.43 -8.43
N VAL A 58 4.52 5.26 -8.87
CA VAL A 58 4.62 6.68 -8.53
C VAL A 58 4.90 7.46 -9.81
N MET A 59 4.21 8.57 -9.99
CA MET A 59 4.44 9.51 -11.08
C MET A 59 4.60 10.94 -10.55
N SER A 60 5.54 11.70 -11.10
CA SER A 60 5.78 13.12 -10.80
C SER A 60 6.27 13.81 -12.07
N GLY A 61 5.48 14.74 -12.61
CA GLY A 61 5.76 15.33 -13.92
C GLY A 61 5.93 14.28 -15.01
N ASP A 62 7.06 14.31 -15.73
CA ASP A 62 7.43 13.32 -16.75
C ASP A 62 8.12 12.07 -16.18
N SER A 63 8.41 12.05 -14.87
CA SER A 63 9.06 10.92 -14.21
C SER A 63 8.03 9.90 -13.73
N ASN A 64 8.31 8.63 -13.96
CA ASN A 64 7.54 7.51 -13.43
C ASN A 64 8.50 6.46 -12.83
N GLY A 65 8.02 5.73 -11.83
CA GLY A 65 8.77 4.67 -11.18
C GLY A 65 7.82 3.65 -10.54
N SER A 66 8.32 2.42 -10.37
CA SER A 66 7.58 1.37 -9.69
C SER A 66 8.50 0.48 -8.88
N CYS A 67 8.02 -0.02 -7.74
CA CYS A 67 8.77 -0.94 -6.89
C CYS A 67 7.84 -1.95 -6.20
N ALA A 68 8.42 -3.06 -5.74
CA ALA A 68 7.75 -4.04 -4.88
C ALA A 68 8.25 -3.89 -3.44
N PRO A 69 7.63 -3.02 -2.60
CA PRO A 69 8.23 -2.58 -1.34
C PRO A 69 8.42 -3.69 -0.30
N PHE A 70 7.72 -4.82 -0.44
CA PHE A 70 7.80 -5.96 0.48
C PHE A 70 8.50 -7.18 -0.11
N LEU A 71 9.16 -7.05 -1.27
CA LEU A 71 9.77 -8.20 -1.96
C LEU A 71 10.80 -8.93 -1.07
N GLU A 72 11.64 -8.15 -0.37
CA GLU A 72 12.72 -8.66 0.48
C GLU A 72 12.49 -8.36 1.97
N THR A 73 11.34 -7.80 2.32
CA THR A 73 10.99 -7.42 3.70
C THR A 73 10.65 -8.65 4.53
N ALA A 74 11.10 -8.67 5.79
CA ALA A 74 10.68 -9.67 6.75
C ALA A 74 9.17 -9.53 7.01
N LEU A 75 8.44 -10.63 6.84
CA LEU A 75 6.99 -10.68 7.05
C LEU A 75 6.68 -11.71 8.13
N PHE A 76 5.88 -11.33 9.10
CA PHE A 76 5.41 -12.18 10.18
C PHE A 76 4.09 -12.86 9.80
N PRO A 77 3.80 -14.07 10.31
CA PRO A 77 2.58 -14.79 9.97
C PRO A 77 1.28 -13.99 10.12
N ASP A 78 1.22 -13.10 11.11
CA ASP A 78 0.07 -12.26 11.48
C ASP A 78 -0.07 -10.96 10.69
N ASP A 79 0.89 -10.61 9.83
CA ASP A 79 0.74 -9.46 8.91
C ASP A 79 -0.41 -9.70 7.90
N GLU A 80 -0.77 -10.95 7.65
CA GLU A 80 -1.83 -11.34 6.72
C GLU A 80 -2.94 -12.11 7.42
N THR A 81 -4.18 -11.72 7.18
CA THR A 81 -5.37 -12.46 7.61
C THR A 81 -5.94 -13.25 6.45
N ARG A 82 -6.20 -14.54 6.65
CA ARG A 82 -6.84 -15.42 5.67
C ARG A 82 -8.25 -15.76 6.10
N SER A 83 -9.24 -15.51 5.23
CA SER A 83 -10.63 -15.83 5.52
C SER A 83 -11.45 -15.92 4.25
N GLY A 84 -12.30 -16.95 4.14
CA GLY A 84 -13.28 -17.09 3.05
C GLY A 84 -12.66 -17.07 1.65
N GLY A 85 -11.49 -17.69 1.46
CA GLY A 85 -10.77 -17.70 0.18
C GLY A 85 -10.08 -16.39 -0.18
N ASN A 86 -10.02 -15.43 0.75
CA ASN A 86 -9.31 -14.17 0.57
C ASN A 86 -8.13 -14.05 1.54
N VAL A 87 -7.13 -13.27 1.12
CA VAL A 87 -5.99 -12.84 1.91
C VAL A 87 -6.08 -11.32 2.04
N GLY A 88 -6.11 -10.81 3.26
CA GLY A 88 -6.10 -9.39 3.56
C GLY A 88 -4.91 -8.99 4.41
N GLY A 89 -4.53 -7.72 4.34
CA GLY A 89 -3.40 -7.17 5.09
C GLY A 89 -3.41 -5.66 5.10
N PHE A 90 -2.50 -5.10 5.88
CA PHE A 90 -2.31 -3.66 6.05
C PHE A 90 -0.88 -3.29 5.69
N PHE A 91 -0.68 -2.15 5.04
CA PHE A 91 0.65 -1.67 4.69
C PHE A 91 0.81 -0.19 5.07
N GLN A 92 2.06 0.18 5.31
CA GLN A 92 2.51 1.55 5.45
C GLN A 92 3.82 1.70 4.67
N LEU A 93 3.93 2.74 3.85
CA LEU A 93 5.03 2.93 2.91
C LEU A 93 5.53 4.37 2.94
N ASP A 94 6.84 4.55 2.91
CA ASP A 94 7.46 5.84 2.56
C ASP A 94 7.75 5.85 1.05
N VAL A 95 6.90 6.54 0.31
CA VAL A 95 6.92 6.60 -1.15
C VAL A 95 8.20 7.23 -1.67
N LEU A 96 8.75 8.25 -0.99
CA LEU A 96 9.97 8.93 -1.41
C LEU A 96 11.20 8.03 -1.21
N ALA A 97 11.27 7.34 -0.08
CA ALA A 97 12.34 6.38 0.19
C ALA A 97 12.40 5.25 -0.87
N HIS A 98 11.24 4.80 -1.35
CA HIS A 98 11.15 3.73 -2.35
C HIS A 98 11.31 4.21 -3.80
N SER A 99 10.90 5.43 -4.12
CA SER A 99 11.07 6.00 -5.47
C SER A 99 12.46 6.59 -5.70
N GLY A 100 13.20 6.90 -4.62
CA GLY A 100 14.47 7.62 -4.70
C GLY A 100 14.30 9.09 -5.10
N TRP A 101 13.08 9.62 -5.00
CA TRP A 101 12.77 11.01 -5.33
C TRP A 101 12.72 11.84 -4.05
N ASP A 102 13.35 13.01 -4.05
CA ASP A 102 13.51 13.88 -2.88
C ASP A 102 13.17 15.35 -3.16
N HIS A 103 12.40 15.61 -4.22
CA HIS A 103 12.06 16.97 -4.65
C HIS A 103 10.60 17.33 -4.32
N ALA A 104 10.35 18.62 -4.12
CA ALA A 104 8.99 19.15 -4.00
C ALA A 104 8.21 19.00 -5.31
N GLY A 105 6.91 18.73 -5.22
CA GLY A 105 6.05 18.53 -6.38
C GLY A 105 4.77 17.77 -6.07
N THR A 106 3.96 17.53 -7.10
CA THR A 106 2.77 16.70 -7.02
C THR A 106 3.10 15.29 -7.48
N TYR A 107 2.88 14.32 -6.59
CA TYR A 107 3.09 12.91 -6.81
C TYR A 107 1.73 12.24 -7.01
N TYR A 108 1.64 11.30 -7.95
CA TYR A 108 0.48 10.46 -8.14
C TYR A 108 0.86 9.04 -7.78
N VAL A 109 0.21 8.50 -6.75
CA VAL A 109 0.56 7.22 -6.17
C VAL A 109 -0.56 6.21 -6.39
N VAL A 110 -0.18 4.99 -6.76
CA VAL A 110 -1.11 3.87 -6.92
C VAL A 110 -0.47 2.58 -6.43
N CYS A 111 -1.27 1.73 -5.79
CA CYS A 111 -0.87 0.40 -5.35
C CYS A 111 -1.63 -0.67 -6.15
N SER A 112 -0.96 -1.79 -6.43
CA SER A 112 -1.59 -2.92 -7.13
C SER A 112 -1.14 -4.28 -6.59
N ILE A 113 -2.03 -5.27 -6.70
CA ILE A 113 -1.75 -6.71 -6.54
C ILE A 113 -2.49 -7.41 -7.69
N GLY A 114 -1.74 -7.83 -8.72
CA GLY A 114 -2.33 -8.41 -9.93
C GLY A 114 -3.32 -7.44 -10.58
N PRO A 115 -4.60 -7.82 -10.80
CA PRO A 115 -5.58 -6.96 -11.44
C PRO A 115 -6.24 -5.94 -10.48
N TYR A 116 -5.99 -6.05 -9.17
CA TYR A 116 -6.57 -5.13 -8.18
C TYR A 116 -5.68 -3.91 -8.04
N VAL A 117 -6.26 -2.74 -8.31
CA VAL A 117 -5.56 -1.45 -8.33
C VAL A 117 -6.32 -0.49 -7.42
N SER A 118 -5.59 0.27 -6.61
CA SER A 118 -6.19 1.34 -5.80
C SER A 118 -6.65 2.51 -6.68
N GLU A 119 -7.40 3.44 -6.10
CA GLU A 119 -7.52 4.77 -6.71
C GLU A 119 -6.14 5.44 -6.82
N VAL A 120 -6.00 6.37 -7.77
CA VAL A 120 -4.81 7.20 -7.89
C VAL A 120 -4.90 8.32 -6.86
N LEU A 121 -3.93 8.37 -5.95
CA LEU A 121 -3.87 9.37 -4.90
C LEU A 121 -2.90 10.50 -5.28
N PRO A 122 -3.39 11.73 -5.53
CA PRO A 122 -2.53 12.89 -5.70
C PRO A 122 -2.01 13.37 -4.34
N VAL A 123 -0.71 13.62 -4.26
CA VAL A 123 -0.05 14.11 -3.05
C VAL A 123 0.87 15.27 -3.35
N LEU A 124 0.69 16.37 -2.64
CA LEU A 124 1.59 17.51 -2.71
C LEU A 124 2.70 17.37 -1.66
N VAL A 125 3.95 17.34 -2.13
CA VAL A 125 5.15 17.46 -1.31
C VAL A 125 5.69 18.88 -1.48
N SER A 126 5.79 19.61 -0.37
CA SER A 126 6.22 21.02 -0.32
C SER A 126 7.50 21.21 0.48
#